data_AF-D3RS83-F1
#
_entry.id   AF-D3RS83-F1
#
_cell.length_a   1.000
_cell.length_b   1.000
_cell.length_c   1.000
_cell.angle_alpha   90.00
_cell.angle_beta   90.00
_cell.angle_gamma   90.00
#
_symmetry.space_group_name_H-M   'P 1'
#
loop_
_entity.id
_entity.type
_entity.pdbx_description
1 polymer ?
#
loop_
_entity_poly.entity_id
_entity_poly.type
_entity_poly.pdbx_seq_one_letter_code
_entity_poly.pdbx_strand_id
1 'polypeptide(L)'
;MLLSWPTWAIHLFTVTEWAVAMGLLWRYGGLIQRRELQVFAVCMGPHLMSGLLILGFHLRGDTMHGLLDVSRLTSFGGSLLLLAATLAMVPMLGRWRSWVWLIVPLGLVWAVWTHWPLLGEHSAAVLRAANVAYLSFLLGLLWVYRTDRVLFSPLTIGGFWFLLVFVAVTIFTTRIAMVEWGLPSLSHADVLHGLSESLLSIANLLVALGVYRQIEARRKPGLFSNAKTGEDPSQ
;
A
#
# COMPACT_ATOMS: atom_id res chain seq x y z
N MET A 1 26.92 2.94 7.46
CA MET A 1 25.46 2.76 7.28
C MET A 1 24.78 3.53 8.39
N LEU A 2 23.77 4.35 8.06
CA LEU A 2 23.07 5.19 9.05
C LEU A 2 22.09 4.39 9.91
N LEU A 3 21.50 3.34 9.32
CA LEU A 3 20.56 2.44 10.00
C LEU A 3 21.29 1.29 10.67
N SER A 4 20.81 0.89 11.84
CA SER A 4 21.25 -0.31 12.54
C SER A 4 20.77 -1.58 11.84
N TRP A 5 21.38 -2.72 12.18
CA TRP A 5 20.96 -4.02 11.65
C TRP A 5 19.49 -4.36 11.91
N PRO A 6 18.93 -4.14 13.13
CA PRO A 6 17.50 -4.30 13.37
C PRO A 6 16.63 -3.46 12.43
N THR A 7 16.94 -2.18 12.24
CA THR A 7 16.17 -1.30 11.34
C THR A 7 16.25 -1.77 9.89
N TRP A 8 17.42 -2.23 9.44
CA TRP A 8 17.59 -2.86 8.13
C TRP A 8 16.71 -4.10 7.95
N ALA A 9 16.65 -4.97 8.96
CA ALA A 9 15.84 -6.17 8.90
C ALA A 9 14.35 -5.82 8.74
N ILE A 10 13.85 -4.86 9.51
CA ILE A 10 12.45 -4.39 9.41
C ILE A 10 12.18 -3.85 8.00
N HIS A 11 13.07 -3.04 7.45
CA HIS A 11 12.94 -2.48 6.10
C HIS A 11 12.92 -3.56 4.99
N LEU A 12 13.72 -4.61 5.14
CA LEU A 12 13.68 -5.75 4.22
C LEU A 12 12.37 -6.55 4.36
N PHE A 13 11.87 -6.69 5.58
CA PHE A 13 10.58 -7.33 5.84
C PHE A 13 9.43 -6.53 5.25
N THR A 14 9.37 -5.20 5.41
CA THR A 14 8.26 -4.40 4.85
C THR A 14 8.13 -4.57 3.34
N VAL A 15 9.23 -4.54 2.60
CA VAL A 15 9.25 -4.75 1.15
C VAL A 15 8.83 -6.18 0.79
N THR A 16 9.32 -7.18 1.52
CA THR A 16 8.99 -8.59 1.28
C THR A 16 7.51 -8.89 1.59
N GLU A 17 6.99 -8.38 2.71
CA GLU A 17 5.60 -8.54 3.14
C GLU A 17 4.65 -7.92 2.13
N TRP A 18 4.99 -6.75 1.58
CA TRP A 18 4.21 -6.14 0.51
C TRP A 18 4.21 -6.99 -0.77
N ALA A 19 5.37 -7.50 -1.18
CA ALA A 19 5.47 -8.42 -2.32
C ALA A 19 4.64 -9.70 -2.12
N VAL A 20 4.66 -10.26 -0.90
CA VAL A 20 3.83 -11.42 -0.52
C VAL A 20 2.34 -11.06 -0.58
N ALA A 21 1.92 -9.92 -0.04
CA ALA A 21 0.54 -9.45 -0.10
C ALA A 21 0.04 -9.32 -1.55
N MET A 22 0.87 -8.77 -2.45
CA MET A 22 0.59 -8.70 -3.88
C MET A 22 0.40 -10.09 -4.50
N GLY A 23 1.33 -11.02 -4.25
CA GLY A 23 1.26 -12.38 -4.76
C GLY A 23 0.01 -13.14 -4.26
N LEU A 24 -0.36 -12.93 -3.00
CA LEU A 24 -1.58 -13.50 -2.42
C LEU A 24 -2.84 -12.91 -3.06
N LEU A 25 -2.91 -11.60 -3.29
CA LEU A 25 -4.05 -10.96 -3.97
C LEU A 25 -4.21 -11.46 -5.40
N TRP A 26 -3.11 -11.55 -6.15
CA TRP A 26 -3.11 -12.10 -7.50
C TRP A 26 -3.65 -13.54 -7.52
N ARG A 27 -3.14 -14.38 -6.62
CA ARG A 27 -3.57 -15.77 -6.49
C ARG A 27 -5.04 -15.87 -6.09
N TYR A 28 -5.47 -15.07 -5.12
CA TYR A 28 -6.85 -15.06 -4.66
C TYR A 28 -7.80 -14.65 -5.80
N GLY A 29 -7.47 -13.60 -6.55
CA GLY A 29 -8.22 -13.19 -7.74
C GLY A 29 -8.37 -14.30 -8.77
N GLY A 30 -7.32 -15.09 -9.01
CA GLY A 30 -7.38 -16.28 -9.86
C GLY A 30 -8.32 -17.36 -9.31
N LEU A 31 -8.29 -17.60 -7.98
CA LEU A 31 -9.16 -18.60 -7.32
C LEU A 31 -10.65 -18.23 -7.40
N ILE A 32 -10.99 -16.95 -7.29
CA ILE A 32 -12.38 -16.48 -7.40
C ILE A 32 -12.78 -16.08 -8.83
N GLN A 33 -11.89 -16.27 -9.81
CA GLN A 33 -12.07 -15.89 -11.21
C GLN A 33 -12.41 -14.39 -11.42
N ARG A 34 -11.83 -13.51 -10.60
CA ARG A 34 -12.03 -12.05 -10.67
C ARG A 34 -10.74 -11.37 -11.15
N ARG A 35 -10.68 -11.05 -12.45
CA ARG A 35 -9.53 -10.43 -13.10
C ARG A 35 -9.22 -9.03 -12.54
N GLU A 36 -10.24 -8.30 -12.12
CA GLU A 36 -10.10 -6.98 -11.49
C GLU A 36 -9.18 -7.02 -10.26
N LEU A 37 -9.22 -8.10 -9.47
CA LEU A 37 -8.38 -8.25 -8.29
C LEU A 37 -6.93 -8.56 -8.64
N GLN A 38 -6.71 -9.30 -9.73
CA GLN A 38 -5.37 -9.52 -10.30
C GLN A 38 -4.77 -8.22 -10.83
N VAL A 39 -5.57 -7.41 -11.53
CA VAL A 39 -5.15 -6.07 -11.98
C VAL A 39 -4.81 -5.18 -10.79
N PHE A 40 -5.63 -5.19 -9.74
CA PHE A 40 -5.34 -4.46 -8.50
C PHE A 40 -4.00 -4.88 -7.87
N ALA A 41 -3.72 -6.18 -7.82
CA ALA A 41 -2.43 -6.70 -7.33
C ALA A 41 -1.24 -6.19 -8.15
N VAL A 42 -1.38 -6.04 -9.47
CA VAL A 42 -0.34 -5.45 -10.32
C VAL A 42 -0.20 -3.95 -10.06
N CYS A 43 -1.31 -3.24 -9.85
CA CYS A 43 -1.32 -1.81 -9.52
C CYS A 43 -0.66 -1.47 -8.17
N MET A 44 -0.44 -2.46 -7.29
CA MET A 44 0.39 -2.31 -6.08
C MET A 44 1.90 -2.26 -6.38
N GLY A 45 2.33 -2.68 -7.57
CA GLY A 45 3.74 -2.82 -7.96
C GLY A 45 4.59 -1.54 -7.91
N PRO A 46 4.08 -0.35 -8.29
CA PRO A 46 4.84 0.88 -8.15
C PRO A 46 5.22 1.20 -6.69
N HIS A 47 4.39 0.85 -5.71
CA HIS A 47 4.76 0.98 -4.28
C HIS A 47 5.87 0.01 -3.88
N LEU A 48 5.89 -1.21 -4.45
CA LEU A 48 7.00 -2.15 -4.26
C LEU A 48 8.31 -1.57 -4.81
N MET A 49 8.26 -1.00 -6.03
CA MET A 49 9.40 -0.33 -6.65
C MET A 49 9.88 0.84 -5.78
N SER A 50 8.97 1.65 -5.25
CA SER A 50 9.30 2.73 -4.31
C SER A 50 10.08 2.20 -3.10
N GLY A 51 9.62 1.12 -2.45
CA GLY A 51 10.32 0.52 -1.31
C GLY A 51 11.72 0.01 -1.67
N LEU A 52 11.88 -0.64 -2.83
CA LEU A 52 13.19 -1.09 -3.34
C LEU A 52 14.15 0.07 -3.62
N LEU A 53 13.64 1.19 -4.14
CA LEU A 53 14.42 2.41 -4.37
C LEU A 53 14.86 3.07 -3.06
N ILE A 54 14.01 3.06 -2.02
CA ILE A 54 14.37 3.54 -0.67
C ILE A 54 15.45 2.66 -0.05
N LEU A 55 15.35 1.33 -0.17
CA LEU A 55 16.43 0.43 0.25
C LEU A 55 17.73 0.77 -0.48
N GLY A 56 17.66 0.99 -1.79
CA GLY A 56 18.80 1.45 -2.59
C GLY A 56 19.39 2.78 -2.09
N PHE A 57 18.55 3.74 -1.72
CA PHE A 57 18.96 5.02 -1.14
C PHE A 57 19.72 4.82 0.19
N HIS A 58 19.19 4.00 1.10
CA HIS A 58 19.85 3.68 2.37
C HIS A 58 21.15 2.89 2.20
N LEU A 59 21.22 1.97 1.23
CA LEU A 59 22.45 1.24 0.90
C LEU A 59 23.58 2.20 0.48
N ARG A 60 23.23 3.36 -0.10
CA ARG A 60 24.17 4.39 -0.56
C ARG A 60 24.44 5.46 0.51
N GLY A 61 24.03 5.21 1.76
CA GLY A 61 24.27 6.10 2.88
C GLY A 61 23.53 7.43 2.75
N ASP A 62 22.33 7.41 2.14
CA ASP A 62 21.43 8.55 2.00
C ASP A 62 21.98 9.70 1.14
N THR A 63 22.96 9.42 0.27
CA THR A 63 23.62 10.42 -0.59
C THR A 63 23.02 10.54 -1.99
N MET A 64 22.41 9.46 -2.50
CA MET A 64 21.88 9.42 -3.87
C MET A 64 20.44 9.91 -3.93
N HIS A 65 20.23 11.22 -3.82
CA HIS A 65 18.91 11.84 -3.83
C HIS A 65 18.03 11.46 -5.04
N GLY A 66 18.64 11.17 -6.20
CA GLY A 66 17.89 10.69 -7.37
C GLY A 66 17.09 9.40 -7.12
N LEU A 67 17.57 8.47 -6.27
CA LEU A 67 16.82 7.28 -5.89
C LEU A 67 15.58 7.63 -5.05
N LEU A 68 15.74 8.57 -4.13
CA LEU A 68 14.64 9.08 -3.31
C LEU A 68 13.57 9.78 -4.16
N ASP A 69 13.97 10.52 -5.19
CA ASP A 69 13.04 11.23 -6.07
C ASP A 69 12.24 10.25 -6.96
N VAL A 70 12.91 9.25 -7.52
CA VAL A 70 12.23 8.19 -8.29
C VAL A 70 11.31 7.36 -7.37
N SER A 71 11.70 7.12 -6.11
CA SER A 71 10.82 6.48 -5.12
C SER A 71 9.54 7.29 -4.90
N ARG A 72 9.64 8.61 -4.70
CA ARG A 72 8.47 9.47 -4.52
C ARG A 72 7.54 9.44 -5.73
N LEU A 73 8.11 9.47 -6.94
CA LEU A 73 7.34 9.40 -8.18
C LEU A 73 6.62 8.06 -8.35
N THR A 74 7.32 6.96 -8.09
CA THR A 74 6.74 5.60 -8.16
C THR A 74 5.67 5.39 -7.08
N SER A 75 5.83 5.94 -5.88
CA SER A 75 4.80 5.94 -4.84
C SER A 75 3.55 6.73 -5.24
N PHE A 76 3.73 7.93 -5.80
CA PHE A 76 2.63 8.73 -6.35
C PHE A 76 1.86 7.96 -7.44
N GLY A 77 2.58 7.36 -8.38
CA GLY A 77 1.97 6.54 -9.43
C GLY A 77 1.27 5.29 -8.89
N GLY A 78 1.81 4.67 -7.84
CA GLY A 78 1.16 3.57 -7.12
C GLY A 78 -0.19 3.97 -6.55
N SER A 79 -0.27 5.12 -5.87
CA SER A 79 -1.52 5.59 -5.27
C SER A 79 -2.59 5.89 -6.33
N LEU A 80 -2.19 6.46 -7.46
CA LEU A 80 -3.09 6.70 -8.60
C LEU A 80 -3.57 5.40 -9.26
N LEU A 81 -2.68 4.42 -9.45
CA LEU A 81 -3.05 3.13 -10.04
C LEU A 81 -3.94 2.31 -9.11
N LEU A 82 -3.73 2.36 -7.79
CA LEU A 82 -4.64 1.76 -6.81
C LEU A 82 -6.02 2.42 -6.84
N LEU A 83 -6.07 3.75 -6.94
CA LEU A 83 -7.33 4.47 -7.13
C LEU A 83 -8.02 4.03 -8.42
N ALA A 84 -7.31 4.00 -9.55
CA ALA A 84 -7.84 3.58 -10.84
C ALA A 84 -8.41 2.15 -10.80
N ALA A 85 -7.64 1.20 -10.25
CA ALA A 85 -8.05 -0.18 -10.11
C ALA A 85 -9.30 -0.32 -9.23
N THR A 86 -9.36 0.45 -8.13
CA THR A 86 -10.50 0.44 -7.21
C THR A 86 -11.75 1.04 -7.86
N LEU A 87 -11.63 2.17 -8.55
CA LEU A 87 -12.74 2.78 -9.29
C LEU A 87 -13.24 1.86 -10.41
N ALA A 88 -12.35 1.11 -11.06
CA ALA A 88 -12.71 0.14 -12.09
C ALA A 88 -13.50 -1.07 -11.54
N MET A 89 -13.45 -1.32 -10.22
CA MET A 89 -14.26 -2.35 -9.54
C MET A 89 -15.66 -1.85 -9.16
N VAL A 90 -15.93 -0.54 -9.21
CA VAL A 90 -17.24 0.02 -8.85
C VAL A 90 -18.23 -0.19 -10.02
N PRO A 91 -19.33 -0.94 -9.83
CA PRO A 91 -20.25 -1.28 -10.93
C PRO A 91 -20.87 -0.05 -11.61
N MET A 92 -21.16 1.00 -10.83
CA MET A 92 -21.73 2.26 -11.35
C MET A 92 -20.80 2.98 -12.33
N LEU A 93 -19.49 2.76 -12.24
CA LEU A 93 -18.49 3.34 -13.13
C LEU A 93 -18.22 2.45 -14.36
N GLY A 94 -18.98 1.37 -14.56
CA GLY A 94 -18.77 0.41 -15.64
C GLY A 94 -18.73 1.05 -17.03
N ARG A 95 -19.58 2.05 -17.30
CA ARG A 95 -19.60 2.82 -18.57
C ARG A 95 -18.34 3.67 -18.77
N TRP A 96 -17.74 4.13 -17.67
CA TRP A 96 -16.57 5.02 -17.65
C TRP A 96 -15.26 4.27 -17.41
N ARG A 97 -15.30 2.94 -17.30
CA ARG A 97 -14.13 2.13 -16.94
C ARG A 97 -12.94 2.32 -17.88
N SER A 98 -13.17 2.39 -19.19
CA SER A 98 -12.10 2.64 -20.16
C SER A 98 -11.49 4.04 -20.03
N TRP A 99 -12.30 5.03 -19.64
CA TRP A 99 -11.83 6.40 -19.39
C TRP A 99 -10.96 6.48 -18.14
N VAL A 100 -11.27 5.73 -17.08
CA VAL A 100 -10.41 5.67 -15.88
C VAL A 100 -8.98 5.22 -16.24
N TRP A 101 -8.85 4.18 -17.06
CA TRP A 101 -7.55 3.67 -17.51
C TRP A 101 -6.84 4.56 -18.53
N LEU A 102 -7.54 5.50 -19.17
CA LEU A 102 -6.93 6.50 -20.06
C LEU A 102 -6.51 7.76 -19.29
N ILE A 103 -7.41 8.28 -18.44
CA ILE A 103 -7.23 9.55 -17.72
C ILE A 103 -6.13 9.43 -16.67
N VAL A 104 -6.04 8.32 -15.94
CA VAL A 104 -5.06 8.20 -14.86
C VAL A 104 -3.61 8.19 -15.39
N PRO A 105 -3.25 7.39 -16.41
CA PRO A 105 -1.92 7.46 -17.02
C PRO A 105 -1.65 8.78 -17.73
N LEU A 106 -2.64 9.36 -18.44
CA LEU A 106 -2.46 10.68 -19.06
C LEU A 106 -2.24 11.77 -18.01
N GLY A 107 -2.98 11.73 -16.91
CA GLY A 107 -2.82 12.64 -15.79
C GLY A 107 -1.44 12.49 -15.14
N LEU A 108 -0.90 11.27 -15.10
CA LEU A 108 0.44 10.99 -14.59
C LEU A 108 1.53 11.54 -15.53
N VAL A 109 1.41 11.31 -16.84
CA VAL A 109 2.31 11.88 -17.86
C VAL A 109 2.24 13.41 -17.84
N TRP A 110 1.03 13.97 -17.79
CA TRP A 110 0.80 15.41 -17.73
C TRP A 110 1.36 16.02 -16.45
N ALA A 111 1.13 15.41 -15.27
CA ALA A 111 1.65 15.89 -14.00
C ALA A 111 3.18 15.86 -13.97
N VAL A 112 3.79 14.77 -14.43
CA VAL A 112 5.25 14.66 -14.56
C VAL A 112 5.78 15.71 -15.52
N TRP A 113 5.15 15.87 -16.69
CA TRP A 113 5.56 16.85 -17.71
C TRP A 113 5.47 18.29 -17.20
N THR A 114 4.37 18.65 -16.53
CA THR A 114 4.12 20.02 -16.05
C THR A 114 4.92 20.39 -14.82
N HIS A 115 5.29 19.42 -13.99
CA HIS A 115 6.01 19.65 -12.73
C HIS A 115 7.43 19.09 -12.80
N TRP A 116 8.01 18.97 -13.99
CA TRP A 116 9.41 18.59 -14.16
C TRP A 116 10.33 19.82 -14.06
N PRO A 117 11.42 19.78 -13.25
CA PRO A 117 11.77 18.73 -12.31
C PRO A 117 10.89 18.77 -11.05
N LEU A 118 10.51 17.60 -10.53
CA LEU A 118 9.65 17.43 -9.33
C LEU A 118 10.32 17.90 -8.00
N LEU A 119 11.38 18.69 -8.09
CA LEU A 119 12.27 19.09 -7.01
C LEU A 119 11.94 20.51 -6.51
N GLY A 120 12.25 20.79 -5.24
CA GLY A 120 11.96 22.07 -4.60
C GLY A 120 10.51 22.18 -4.10
N GLU A 121 9.88 23.34 -4.28
CA GLU A 121 8.50 23.59 -3.80
C GLU A 121 7.45 22.62 -4.38
N HIS A 122 7.72 22.06 -5.57
CA HIS A 122 6.83 21.09 -6.24
C HIS A 122 6.80 19.71 -5.57
N SER A 123 7.81 19.37 -4.75
CA SER A 123 7.84 18.09 -4.01
C SER A 123 6.69 17.99 -2.99
N ALA A 124 6.33 19.11 -2.36
CA ALA A 124 5.20 19.18 -1.44
C ALA A 124 3.87 19.03 -2.17
N ALA A 125 3.75 19.56 -3.40
CA ALA A 125 2.54 19.42 -4.21
C ALA A 125 2.33 17.95 -4.64
N VAL A 126 3.40 17.28 -5.06
CA VAL A 126 3.36 15.85 -5.46
C VAL A 126 3.01 14.96 -4.26
N LEU A 127 3.59 15.23 -3.09
CA LEU A 127 3.24 14.51 -1.86
C LEU A 127 1.77 14.72 -1.47
N ARG A 128 1.26 15.96 -1.55
CA ARG A 128 -0.17 16.25 -1.30
C ARG A 128 -1.05 15.50 -2.29
N ALA A 129 -0.71 15.51 -3.57
CA ALA A 129 -1.44 14.80 -4.62
C ALA A 129 -1.43 13.27 -4.38
N ALA A 130 -0.30 12.69 -3.98
CA ALA A 130 -0.19 11.28 -3.61
C ALA A 130 -1.11 10.95 -2.44
N ASN A 131 -1.10 11.77 -1.39
CA ASN A 131 -1.96 11.57 -0.22
C ASN A 131 -3.45 11.69 -0.58
N VAL A 132 -3.83 12.65 -1.42
CA VAL A 132 -5.23 12.78 -1.90
C VAL A 132 -5.64 11.57 -2.74
N ALA A 133 -4.77 11.10 -3.64
CA ALA A 133 -5.03 9.90 -4.42
C ALA A 133 -5.18 8.67 -3.52
N TYR A 134 -4.31 8.51 -2.53
CA TYR A 134 -4.35 7.40 -1.57
C TYR A 134 -5.61 7.44 -0.69
N LEU A 135 -5.99 8.60 -0.16
CA LEU A 135 -7.22 8.75 0.62
C LEU A 135 -8.46 8.46 -0.24
N SER A 136 -8.47 8.93 -1.49
CA SER A 136 -9.55 8.62 -2.45
C SER A 136 -9.62 7.12 -2.74
N PHE A 137 -8.47 6.45 -2.85
CA PHE A 137 -8.37 5.00 -2.97
C PHE A 137 -9.01 4.32 -1.75
N LEU A 138 -8.66 4.73 -0.52
CA LEU A 138 -9.20 4.13 0.70
C LEU A 138 -10.73 4.28 0.80
N LEU A 139 -11.26 5.44 0.44
CA LEU A 139 -12.71 5.69 0.40
C LEU A 139 -13.38 4.83 -0.68
N GLY A 140 -12.77 4.74 -1.87
CA GLY A 140 -13.21 3.85 -2.94
C GLY A 140 -13.20 2.38 -2.51
N LEU A 141 -12.21 1.96 -1.73
CA LEU A 141 -12.10 0.59 -1.24
C LEU A 141 -13.24 0.24 -0.27
N LEU A 142 -13.64 1.19 0.59
CA LEU A 142 -14.82 1.03 1.44
C LEU A 142 -16.10 0.91 0.61
N TRP A 143 -16.21 1.66 -0.48
CA TRP A 143 -17.34 1.54 -1.40
C TRP A 143 -17.36 0.16 -2.05
N VAL A 144 -16.25 -0.27 -2.64
CA VAL A 144 -16.11 -1.60 -3.27
C VAL A 144 -16.47 -2.69 -2.27
N TYR A 145 -15.99 -2.61 -1.02
CA TYR A 145 -16.34 -3.58 0.01
C TYR A 145 -17.82 -3.61 0.37
N ARG A 146 -18.51 -2.47 0.35
CA ARG A 146 -19.97 -2.43 0.56
C ARG A 146 -20.72 -3.08 -0.60
N THR A 147 -20.21 -3.00 -1.81
CA THR A 147 -20.86 -3.55 -3.02
C THR A 147 -20.50 -5.01 -3.27
N ASP A 148 -19.25 -5.42 -3.07
CA ASP A 148 -18.74 -6.77 -3.31
C ASP A 148 -17.72 -7.18 -2.24
N ARG A 149 -18.23 -7.84 -1.19
CA ARG A 149 -17.41 -8.36 -0.07
C ARG A 149 -16.52 -9.53 -0.45
N VAL A 150 -16.68 -10.11 -1.65
CA VAL A 150 -15.86 -11.25 -2.09
C VAL A 150 -14.44 -10.79 -2.42
N LEU A 151 -14.28 -9.56 -2.92
CA LEU A 151 -13.01 -9.03 -3.39
C LEU A 151 -11.98 -8.81 -2.27
N PHE A 152 -12.42 -8.29 -1.11
CA PHE A 152 -11.52 -7.92 -0.01
C PHE A 152 -12.06 -8.36 1.35
N SER A 153 -11.18 -8.88 2.20
CA SER A 153 -11.51 -9.14 3.60
C SER A 153 -11.55 -7.84 4.43
N PRO A 154 -12.30 -7.79 5.54
CA PRO A 154 -12.23 -6.67 6.48
C PRO A 154 -10.81 -6.40 7.00
N LEU A 155 -10.03 -7.47 7.19
CA LEU A 155 -8.66 -7.37 7.68
C LEU A 155 -7.73 -6.74 6.64
N THR A 156 -7.92 -7.07 5.36
CA THR A 156 -7.18 -6.47 4.24
C THR A 156 -7.46 -4.97 4.14
N ILE A 157 -8.73 -4.58 4.23
CA ILE A 157 -9.13 -3.17 4.25
C ILE A 157 -8.56 -2.46 5.47
N GLY A 158 -8.63 -3.10 6.64
CA GLY A 158 -8.04 -2.63 7.88
C GLY A 158 -6.53 -2.37 7.74
N GLY A 159 -5.79 -3.25 7.06
CA GLY A 159 -4.37 -3.06 6.78
C GLY A 159 -4.07 -1.82 5.93
N PHE A 160 -4.83 -1.60 4.86
CA PHE A 160 -4.70 -0.38 4.05
C PHE A 160 -5.01 0.88 4.86
N TRP A 161 -6.06 0.87 5.70
CA TRP A 161 -6.36 2.00 6.58
C TRP A 161 -5.32 2.20 7.70
N PHE A 162 -4.74 1.10 8.23
CA PHE A 162 -3.69 1.17 9.24
C PHE A 162 -2.43 1.86 8.73
N LEU A 163 -2.20 1.90 7.41
CA LEU A 163 -1.15 2.71 6.82
C LEU A 163 -1.24 4.19 7.23
N LEU A 164 -2.44 4.73 7.49
CA LEU A 164 -2.58 6.11 7.97
C LEU A 164 -1.99 6.30 9.37
N VAL A 165 -2.00 5.27 10.22
CA VAL A 165 -1.32 5.28 11.52
C VAL A 165 0.18 5.38 11.31
N PHE A 166 0.73 4.56 10.40
CA PHE A 166 2.13 4.68 9.99
C PHE A 166 2.46 6.09 9.50
N VAL A 167 1.66 6.67 8.59
CA VAL A 167 1.89 8.03 8.08
C VAL A 167 1.86 9.07 9.20
N ALA A 168 0.88 9.00 10.11
CA ALA A 168 0.76 9.93 11.22
C ALA A 168 1.95 9.85 12.18
N VAL A 169 2.35 8.63 12.56
CA VAL A 169 3.51 8.41 13.44
C VAL A 169 4.79 8.85 12.74
N THR A 170 4.97 8.56 11.45
CA THR A 170 6.16 8.97 10.69
C THR A 170 6.29 10.48 10.57
N ILE A 171 5.19 11.21 10.38
CA ILE A 171 5.21 12.69 10.41
C ILE A 171 5.67 13.18 11.80
N PHE A 172 5.14 12.58 12.86
CA PHE A 172 5.48 12.93 14.24
C PHE A 172 6.95 12.62 14.57
N THR A 173 7.43 11.42 14.25
CA THR A 173 8.82 11.02 14.49
C THR A 173 9.81 11.82 13.65
N THR A 174 9.45 12.17 12.40
CA THR A 174 10.25 13.07 11.57
C THR A 174 10.39 14.44 12.21
N ARG A 175 9.31 14.99 12.78
CA ARG A 175 9.36 16.27 13.49
C ARG A 175 10.30 16.20 14.69
N ILE A 176 10.20 15.17 15.53
CA ILE A 176 11.10 15.00 16.68
C ILE A 176 12.55 14.92 16.19
N ALA A 177 12.85 14.06 15.22
CA ALA A 177 14.20 13.87 14.72
C ALA A 177 14.80 15.17 14.16
N MET A 178 14.06 15.88 13.30
CA MET A 178 14.60 17.03 12.56
C MET A 178 14.50 18.35 13.31
N VAL A 179 13.39 18.59 14.02
CA VAL A 179 13.14 19.88 14.69
C VAL A 179 13.64 19.86 16.12
N GLU A 180 13.41 18.79 16.87
CA GLU A 180 13.77 18.72 18.29
C GLU A 180 15.21 18.22 18.48
N TRP A 181 15.64 17.20 17.72
CA TRP A 181 16.98 16.63 17.83
C TRP A 181 17.98 17.21 16.83
N GLY A 182 17.54 18.06 15.89
CA GLY A 182 18.41 18.73 14.91
C GLY A 182 19.07 17.79 13.90
N LEU A 183 18.54 16.58 13.72
CA LEU A 183 19.08 15.60 12.78
C LEU A 183 18.68 15.94 11.35
N PRO A 184 19.51 15.62 10.34
CA PRO A 184 19.23 16.00 8.95
C PRO A 184 18.03 15.24 8.34
N SER A 185 17.68 14.08 8.88
CA SER A 185 16.51 13.30 8.46
C SER A 185 16.12 12.26 9.51
N LEU A 186 14.92 11.66 9.37
CA LEU A 186 14.46 10.56 10.22
C LEU A 186 15.40 9.35 10.23
N SER A 187 16.09 9.05 9.12
CA SER A 187 17.06 7.95 9.02
C SER A 187 18.31 8.11 9.91
N HIS A 188 18.55 9.30 10.45
CA HIS A 188 19.61 9.51 11.44
C HIS A 188 19.14 9.24 12.88
N ALA A 189 17.83 9.05 13.08
CA ALA A 189 17.22 8.70 14.36
C ALA A 189 16.76 7.23 14.33
N ASP A 190 17.71 6.30 14.48
CA ASP A 190 17.49 4.85 14.25
C ASP A 190 16.26 4.28 14.96
N VAL A 191 16.06 4.60 16.25
CA VAL A 191 14.90 4.12 17.03
C VAL A 191 13.58 4.66 16.47
N LEU A 192 13.53 5.96 16.16
CA LEU A 192 12.34 6.62 15.62
C LEU A 192 12.00 6.10 14.22
N HIS A 193 13.03 5.87 13.41
CA HIS A 193 12.92 5.29 12.08
C HIS A 193 12.41 3.86 12.14
N GLY A 194 13.04 3.00 12.94
CA GLY A 194 12.64 1.60 13.11
C GLY A 194 11.22 1.47 13.67
N LEU A 195 10.82 2.35 14.60
CA LEU A 195 9.44 2.43 15.08
C LEU A 195 8.47 2.70 13.92
N SER A 196 8.73 3.74 13.13
CA SER A 196 7.93 4.06 11.95
C SER A 196 7.84 2.85 11.00
N GLU A 197 8.97 2.28 10.60
CA GLU A 197 9.00 1.16 9.65
C GLU A 197 8.26 -0.09 10.19
N SER A 198 8.29 -0.33 11.50
CA SER A 198 7.55 -1.44 12.12
C SER A 198 6.03 -1.30 11.97
N LEU A 199 5.50 -0.08 11.99
CA LEU A 199 4.06 0.16 11.75
C LEU A 199 3.69 -0.11 10.29
N LEU A 200 4.59 0.18 9.35
CA LEU A 200 4.40 -0.19 7.95
C LEU A 200 4.39 -1.72 7.77
N SER A 201 5.27 -2.44 8.49
CA SER A 201 5.27 -3.91 8.51
C SER A 201 3.94 -4.46 9.03
N ILE A 202 3.41 -3.91 10.12
CA ILE A 202 2.08 -4.30 10.64
C ILE A 202 1.00 -4.07 9.58
N ALA A 203 0.99 -2.92 8.89
CA ALA A 203 0.04 -2.65 7.82
C ALA A 203 0.10 -3.73 6.72
N ASN A 204 1.30 -4.06 6.25
CA ASN A 204 1.53 -5.05 5.20
C ASN A 204 1.10 -6.45 5.62
N LEU A 205 1.41 -6.85 6.85
CA LEU A 205 1.00 -8.13 7.43
C LEU A 205 -0.51 -8.24 7.56
N LEU A 206 -1.22 -7.16 7.95
CA LEU A 206 -2.69 -7.15 7.97
C LEU A 206 -3.28 -7.37 6.57
N VAL A 207 -2.73 -6.71 5.55
CA VAL A 207 -3.12 -6.91 4.15
C VAL A 207 -2.90 -8.37 3.74
N ALA A 208 -1.68 -8.90 3.92
CA ALA A 208 -1.32 -10.26 3.54
C ALA A 208 -2.15 -11.31 4.28
N LEU A 209 -2.27 -11.20 5.61
CA LEU A 209 -3.02 -12.15 6.44
C LEU A 209 -4.51 -12.15 6.11
N GLY A 210 -5.09 -10.99 5.80
CA GLY A 210 -6.49 -10.88 5.38
C GLY A 210 -6.77 -11.70 4.11
N VAL A 211 -5.89 -11.60 3.12
CA VAL A 211 -6.04 -12.31 1.84
C VAL A 211 -5.72 -13.80 2.02
N TYR A 212 -4.68 -14.13 2.79
CA TYR A 212 -4.34 -15.51 3.13
C TYR A 212 -5.53 -16.24 3.77
N ARG A 213 -6.21 -15.61 4.73
CA ARG A 213 -7.43 -16.16 5.37
C ARG A 213 -8.55 -16.40 4.36
N GLN A 214 -8.73 -15.52 3.37
CA GLN A 214 -9.72 -15.74 2.30
C GLN A 214 -9.36 -16.95 1.42
N ILE A 215 -8.09 -17.11 1.06
CA ILE A 215 -7.61 -18.26 0.30
C ILE A 215 -7.86 -19.56 1.07
N GLU A 216 -7.53 -19.59 2.36
CA GLU A 216 -7.69 -20.79 3.19
C GLU A 216 -9.16 -21.15 3.41
N ALA A 217 -10.04 -20.17 3.62
CA ALA A 217 -11.47 -20.38 3.72
C ALA A 217 -12.08 -20.99 2.44
N ARG A 218 -11.52 -20.65 1.27
CA ARG A 218 -11.93 -21.24 -0.02
C ARG A 218 -11.36 -22.65 -0.25
N ARG A 219 -10.19 -22.96 0.32
CA ARG A 219 -9.59 -24.30 0.25
C ARG A 219 -10.30 -25.32 1.14
N LYS A 220 -10.84 -24.90 2.29
CA LYS A 220 -11.51 -25.77 3.26
C LYS A 220 -12.95 -25.34 3.52
N PRO A 221 -13.87 -25.54 2.56
CA PRO A 221 -15.26 -25.09 2.71
C PRO A 221 -16.00 -25.70 3.94
N GLY A 222 -15.56 -26.87 4.43
CA GLY A 222 -16.22 -27.58 5.53
C GLY A 222 -15.82 -27.21 6.96
N LEU A 223 -14.72 -26.48 7.20
CA LEU A 223 -14.24 -26.24 8.58
C LEU A 223 -14.99 -25.13 9.33
N PHE A 224 -15.62 -24.20 8.59
CA PHE A 224 -16.36 -23.06 9.16
C PHE A 224 -17.89 -23.18 9.05
N SER A 225 -18.39 -24.26 8.44
CA SER A 225 -19.84 -24.54 8.36
C SER A 225 -20.37 -25.22 9.62
N ASN A 226 -19.55 -26.01 10.33
CA ASN A 226 -19.99 -26.80 11.49
C ASN A 226 -20.06 -26.00 12.82
N ALA A 227 -19.75 -24.71 12.83
CA ALA A 227 -19.90 -23.89 14.03
C ALA A 227 -21.33 -23.33 14.24
N LYS A 228 -22.26 -23.61 13.31
CA LYS A 228 -23.65 -23.08 13.37
C LYS A 228 -24.76 -24.13 13.36
N THR A 229 -24.43 -25.41 13.30
CA THR A 229 -25.43 -26.50 13.42
C THR A 229 -25.09 -27.33 14.64
N GLY A 230 -25.24 -26.73 15.81
CA GLY A 230 -25.56 -27.47 17.02
C GLY A 230 -27.05 -27.82 16.98
N GLU A 231 -27.44 -28.68 16.05
CA GLU A 231 -28.66 -29.46 16.21
C GLU A 231 -28.30 -30.64 17.09
N ASP A 232 -28.84 -30.62 18.29
CA ASP A 232 -28.87 -31.71 19.25
C ASP A 232 -29.56 -32.93 18.63
N PRO A 233 -28.87 -34.07 18.46
CA PRO A 233 -29.52 -35.29 18.02
C PRO A 233 -29.94 -36.12 19.24
N SER A 234 -31.00 -35.73 19.94
CA SER A 234 -31.72 -36.67 20.81
C SER A 234 -33.09 -36.20 21.32
N GLN A 235 -34.09 -37.00 20.93
CA GLN A 235 -35.32 -37.38 21.66
C GLN A 235 -36.49 -36.40 21.76
#